data_AF-A0A1L7X6X8-F1
#
_entry.id   AF-A0A1L7X6X8-F1
#
_cell.length_a   1.000
_cell.length_b   1.000
_cell.length_c   1.000
_cell.angle_alpha   90.00
_cell.angle_beta   90.00
_cell.angle_gamma   90.00
#
_symmetry.space_group_name_H-M   'P 1'
#
loop_
_entity.id
_entity.type
_entity.pdbx_description
1 polymer ?
#
loop_
_entity_poly.entity_id
_entity_poly.type
_entity_poly.pdbx_seq_one_letter_code
_entity_poly.pdbx_strand_id
1 'polypeptide(L)'
;MDEFSQEASQLNISEGDSSWDDMSEDDTPHTPFDPRDIATLLSNYYQLMARMRYFSPDCIKYPPHDPPIDVEFAKSLDLEPQVIELLQVLPYVEGLNNEDEFILSGSFADMRQKSVLEQSRDPDYVDPTGGYDEENGKYVMPWMLVLNECGNHGSIMYFNTRNSKITMVWQGGAGGGCADPYFWGKHSSGDEDPHEINDNRIEQFPSRPATDLFADFTNRLMTLEWIPFNTYGPRIVDEHSKDEYPDLKLLFETYGWPGELDAEGFDAASRRWKEFNRVRSDAQDMLTKADLYGKEAERLRKRLEETLKKKKRDGVWDEDIAKTPEDIAKMEEQVKRWQQNLEWEEKLRGEAAEEAEGVHDWDSALEKSWKTNISDDIRYHRKNLDWYRGGGAQYATEDKIRELEVGIAELEKRLQDIDALPKTAFDAIKPQLDRQWLSAR
;
A
#
# COMPACT_ATOMS: atom_id res chain seq x y z
N MET A 1 38.00 -3.51 60.80
CA MET A 1 36.80 -4.36 60.66
C MET A 1 36.77 -4.84 59.21
N ASP A 2 37.85 -5.45 58.73
CA ASP A 2 38.36 -6.80 59.12
C ASP A 2 37.58 -7.83 58.30
N GLU A 3 38.16 -8.69 57.47
CA GLU A 3 39.54 -9.11 57.27
C GLU A 3 39.54 -9.86 55.91
N PHE A 4 40.48 -9.52 55.01
CA PHE A 4 41.53 -10.41 54.48
C PHE A 4 41.16 -11.04 53.13
N SER A 5 42.04 -11.28 52.16
CA SER A 5 43.43 -10.90 51.84
C SER A 5 43.91 -11.99 50.88
N GLN A 6 44.65 -11.61 49.83
CA GLN A 6 45.61 -12.45 49.08
C GLN A 6 44.98 -13.56 48.21
N GLU A 7 45.48 -13.90 47.02
CA GLU A 7 46.86 -13.84 46.55
C GLU A 7 46.88 -13.91 45.01
N ALA A 8 47.77 -13.13 44.40
CA ALA A 8 48.13 -13.25 43.00
C ALA A 8 49.30 -14.22 42.87
N SER A 9 49.30 -15.14 41.89
CA SER A 9 50.53 -15.62 41.23
C SER A 9 50.27 -16.64 40.11
N GLN A 10 50.48 -16.17 38.88
CA GLN A 10 51.33 -16.77 37.82
C GLN A 10 50.97 -18.11 37.15
N LEU A 11 50.74 -17.96 35.83
CA LEU A 11 51.35 -18.70 34.69
C LEU A 11 51.10 -20.21 34.57
N ASN A 12 50.35 -20.59 33.53
CA ASN A 12 50.96 -21.36 32.44
C ASN A 12 50.09 -21.33 31.16
N ILE A 13 50.75 -20.95 30.08
CA ILE A 13 50.31 -21.14 28.70
C ILE A 13 50.43 -22.63 28.41
N SER A 14 49.34 -23.27 28.01
CA SER A 14 49.41 -24.53 27.27
C SER A 14 48.52 -24.42 26.04
N GLU A 15 49.18 -24.35 24.89
CA GLU A 15 48.60 -24.64 23.58
C GLU A 15 47.95 -26.03 23.61
N GLY A 16 46.71 -26.12 23.14
CA GLY A 16 45.99 -27.37 23.01
C GLY A 16 44.78 -27.18 22.11
N ASP A 17 44.88 -27.72 20.89
CA ASP A 17 43.82 -28.03 19.92
C ASP A 17 42.38 -27.76 20.39
N SER A 18 41.75 -26.69 19.89
CA SER A 18 40.30 -26.57 19.86
C SER A 18 39.80 -27.00 18.48
N SER A 19 39.49 -28.29 18.38
CA SER A 19 38.54 -28.84 17.42
C SER A 19 37.27 -27.98 17.45
N TRP A 20 36.96 -27.37 16.31
CA TRP A 20 35.72 -26.62 16.04
C TRP A 20 34.63 -27.56 15.55
N ASP A 21 34.49 -28.72 16.17
CA ASP A 21 33.32 -29.57 15.97
C ASP A 21 32.41 -29.38 17.19
N ASP A 22 31.13 -29.16 16.90
CA ASP A 22 30.01 -29.23 17.84
C ASP A 22 29.65 -27.93 18.59
N MET A 23 29.00 -27.00 17.87
CA MET A 23 28.11 -25.98 18.46
C MET A 23 26.71 -26.17 17.88
N SER A 24 26.04 -27.20 18.37
CA SER A 24 24.60 -27.31 18.64
C SER A 24 23.64 -26.69 17.62
N GLU A 25 23.14 -27.55 16.73
CA GLU A 25 21.80 -27.47 16.18
C GLU A 25 20.78 -27.22 17.31
N ASP A 26 19.88 -26.28 17.05
CA ASP A 26 18.75 -25.93 17.91
C ASP A 26 17.81 -27.15 18.05
N ASP A 27 18.07 -28.00 19.05
CA ASP A 27 17.38 -29.28 19.32
C ASP A 27 15.97 -29.06 19.91
N THR A 28 15.21 -28.11 19.34
CA THR A 28 13.77 -28.07 19.51
C THR A 28 13.16 -29.11 18.57
N PRO A 29 12.29 -30.02 19.06
CA PRO A 29 11.68 -31.03 18.20
C PRO A 29 10.91 -30.34 17.08
N HIS A 30 11.46 -30.40 15.86
CA HIS A 30 10.81 -29.89 14.67
C HIS A 30 9.50 -30.65 14.48
N THR A 31 8.39 -29.96 14.72
CA THR A 31 7.07 -30.48 14.35
C THR A 31 7.09 -30.68 12.83
N PRO A 32 6.76 -31.88 12.32
CA PRO A 32 6.72 -32.12 10.88
C PRO A 32 5.83 -31.09 10.20
N PHE A 33 6.27 -30.56 9.05
CA PHE A 33 5.47 -29.64 8.25
C PHE A 33 4.13 -30.26 7.87
N ASP A 34 3.02 -29.62 8.25
CA ASP A 34 1.69 -29.89 7.72
C ASP A 34 1.24 -28.68 6.87
N PRO A 35 1.01 -28.84 5.55
CA PRO A 35 0.55 -27.75 4.70
C PRO A 35 -0.80 -27.16 5.16
N ARG A 36 -1.59 -27.91 5.94
CA ARG A 36 -2.86 -27.43 6.51
C ARG A 36 -2.69 -26.35 7.57
N ASP A 37 -1.55 -26.30 8.25
CA ASP A 37 -1.30 -25.28 9.27
C ASP A 37 -1.25 -23.90 8.63
N ILE A 38 -0.48 -23.76 7.54
CA ILE A 38 -0.37 -22.51 6.77
C ILE A 38 -1.68 -22.15 6.09
N ALA A 39 -2.37 -23.13 5.49
CA ALA A 39 -3.68 -22.90 4.89
C ALA A 39 -4.69 -22.38 5.93
N THR A 40 -4.63 -22.88 7.17
CA THR A 40 -5.48 -22.42 8.28
C THR A 40 -5.13 -20.99 8.70
N LEU A 41 -3.85 -20.66 8.84
CA LEU A 41 -3.40 -19.32 9.19
C LEU A 41 -3.85 -18.28 8.15
N LEU A 42 -3.61 -18.54 6.86
CA LEU A 42 -4.06 -17.67 5.77
C LEU A 42 -5.58 -17.57 5.70
N SER A 43 -6.30 -18.68 5.88
CA SER A 43 -7.77 -18.68 5.91
C SER A 43 -8.31 -17.76 7.01
N ASN A 44 -7.76 -17.88 8.21
CA ASN A 44 -8.16 -17.05 9.35
C ASN A 44 -7.87 -15.56 9.09
N TYR A 45 -6.71 -15.26 8.49
CA TYR A 45 -6.35 -13.90 8.14
C TYR A 45 -7.30 -13.29 7.08
N TYR A 46 -7.59 -14.02 5.99
CA TYR A 46 -8.56 -13.57 4.98
C TYR A 46 -9.97 -13.39 5.55
N GLN A 47 -10.43 -14.33 6.39
CA GLN A 47 -11.73 -14.22 7.07
C GLN A 47 -11.79 -12.99 7.97
N LEU A 48 -10.68 -12.66 8.64
CA LEU A 48 -10.58 -11.46 9.47
C LEU A 48 -10.71 -10.19 8.62
N MET A 49 -9.98 -10.09 7.50
CA MET A 49 -10.10 -8.96 6.56
C MET A 49 -11.53 -8.83 6.00
N ALA A 50 -12.17 -9.94 5.66
CA ALA A 50 -13.57 -9.95 5.21
C ALA A 50 -14.53 -9.47 6.32
N ARG A 51 -14.29 -9.85 7.58
CA ARG A 51 -15.05 -9.38 8.75
C ARG A 51 -14.87 -7.87 8.97
N MET A 52 -13.70 -7.33 8.63
CA MET A 52 -13.42 -5.88 8.60
C MET A 52 -14.01 -5.16 7.39
N ARG A 53 -14.83 -5.83 6.56
CA ARG A 53 -15.45 -5.28 5.34
C ARG A 53 -14.45 -4.88 4.27
N TYR A 54 -13.24 -5.47 4.26
CA TYR A 54 -12.25 -5.17 3.24
C TYR A 54 -12.66 -5.69 1.85
N PHE A 55 -13.15 -6.93 1.81
CA PHE A 55 -13.78 -7.56 0.65
C PHE A 55 -14.92 -8.48 1.10
N SER A 56 -15.73 -8.96 0.15
CA SER A 56 -16.83 -9.90 0.47
C SER A 56 -16.27 -11.26 0.92
N PRO A 57 -16.84 -11.91 1.96
CA PRO A 57 -16.47 -13.29 2.31
C PRO A 57 -16.54 -14.27 1.13
N ASP A 58 -17.43 -14.02 0.16
CA ASP A 58 -17.59 -14.84 -1.05
C ASP A 58 -16.38 -14.79 -1.99
N CYS A 59 -15.49 -13.80 -1.83
CA CYS A 59 -14.24 -13.71 -2.56
C CYS A 59 -13.25 -14.80 -2.10
N ILE A 60 -13.35 -15.29 -0.87
CA ILE A 60 -12.43 -16.32 -0.35
C ILE A 60 -12.83 -17.68 -0.91
N LYS A 61 -11.90 -18.32 -1.61
CA LYS A 61 -12.08 -19.67 -2.17
C LYS A 61 -11.18 -20.66 -1.46
N TYR A 62 -11.72 -21.86 -1.25
CA TYR A 62 -11.09 -22.95 -0.53
C TYR A 62 -10.89 -24.16 -1.45
N PRO A 63 -9.96 -25.08 -1.12
CA PRO A 63 -9.85 -26.35 -1.83
C PRO A 63 -11.13 -27.22 -1.68
N PRO A 64 -11.39 -28.16 -2.61
CA PRO A 64 -10.66 -28.39 -3.85
C PRO A 64 -10.87 -27.26 -4.86
N HIS A 65 -9.81 -26.87 -5.55
CA HIS A 65 -9.81 -25.74 -6.48
C HIS A 65 -10.45 -26.08 -7.83
N ASP A 66 -11.16 -25.11 -8.43
CA ASP A 66 -11.70 -25.20 -9.78
C ASP A 66 -11.36 -23.94 -10.60
N PRO A 67 -10.41 -24.01 -11.56
CA PRO A 67 -9.66 -25.20 -11.96
C PRO A 67 -8.66 -25.67 -10.88
N PRO A 68 -8.24 -26.95 -10.89
CA PRO A 68 -7.21 -27.45 -9.99
C PRO A 68 -5.82 -26.88 -10.31
N ILE A 69 -4.90 -26.96 -9.35
CA ILE A 69 -3.47 -26.64 -9.56
C ILE A 69 -2.88 -27.55 -10.64
N ASP A 70 -2.15 -26.96 -11.59
CA ASP A 70 -1.41 -27.71 -12.60
C ASP A 70 -0.12 -28.29 -11.99
N VAL A 71 -0.24 -29.49 -11.44
CA VAL A 71 0.85 -30.22 -10.77
C VAL A 71 2.04 -30.46 -11.69
N GLU A 72 1.81 -30.72 -12.98
CA GLU A 72 2.91 -30.98 -13.93
C GLU A 72 3.66 -29.69 -14.26
N PHE A 73 2.93 -28.57 -14.39
CA PHE A 73 3.57 -27.26 -14.51
C PHE A 73 4.36 -26.88 -13.25
N ALA A 74 3.80 -27.10 -12.06
CA ALA A 74 4.50 -26.87 -10.80
C ALA A 74 5.82 -27.67 -10.70
N LYS A 75 5.82 -28.95 -11.10
CA LYS A 75 7.04 -29.77 -11.19
C LYS A 75 8.04 -29.22 -12.20
N SER A 76 7.57 -28.68 -13.33
CA SER A 76 8.44 -28.10 -14.36
C SER A 76 9.18 -26.85 -13.88
N LEU A 77 8.66 -26.19 -12.83
CA LEU A 77 9.28 -25.06 -12.14
C LEU A 77 10.22 -25.47 -11.00
N ASP A 78 10.58 -26.77 -10.91
CA ASP A 78 11.47 -27.32 -9.89
C ASP A 78 10.92 -27.18 -8.45
N LEU A 79 9.60 -27.24 -8.27
CA LEU A 79 8.97 -27.21 -6.94
C LEU A 79 9.01 -28.59 -6.26
N GLU A 80 9.39 -28.62 -4.98
CA GLU A 80 9.38 -29.85 -4.19
C GLU A 80 7.95 -30.36 -3.91
N PRO A 81 7.75 -31.67 -3.68
CA PRO A 81 6.43 -32.24 -3.41
C PRO A 81 5.65 -31.55 -2.28
N GLN A 82 6.32 -31.12 -1.22
CA GLN A 82 5.68 -30.42 -0.10
C GLN A 82 5.11 -29.05 -0.49
N VAL A 83 5.79 -28.33 -1.39
CA VAL A 83 5.28 -27.05 -1.93
C VAL A 83 4.07 -27.31 -2.82
N ILE A 84 4.11 -28.36 -3.63
CA ILE A 84 2.98 -28.76 -4.49
C ILE A 84 1.78 -29.21 -3.66
N GLU A 85 2.00 -29.90 -2.55
CA GLU A 85 0.94 -30.24 -1.58
C GLU A 85 0.33 -28.99 -0.94
N LEU A 86 1.17 -28.02 -0.54
CA LEU A 86 0.72 -26.75 0.00
C LEU A 86 -0.15 -25.98 -1.02
N LEU A 87 0.30 -25.85 -2.26
CA LEU A 87 -0.44 -25.19 -3.34
C LEU A 87 -1.86 -25.73 -3.52
N GLN A 88 -2.08 -27.03 -3.29
CA GLN A 88 -3.38 -27.68 -3.45
C GLN A 88 -4.34 -27.45 -2.28
N VAL A 89 -3.87 -26.91 -1.16
CA VAL A 89 -4.69 -26.67 0.04
C VAL A 89 -4.81 -25.21 0.45
N LEU A 90 -4.03 -24.32 -0.16
CA LEU A 90 -4.04 -22.89 0.17
C LEU A 90 -5.38 -22.24 -0.21
N PRO A 91 -5.97 -21.41 0.67
CA PRO A 91 -7.05 -20.53 0.25
C PRO A 91 -6.50 -19.42 -0.66
N TYR A 92 -7.37 -18.85 -1.49
CA TYR A 92 -7.05 -17.69 -2.32
C TYR A 92 -8.25 -16.76 -2.43
N VAL A 93 -8.04 -15.54 -2.93
CA VAL A 93 -9.09 -14.52 -3.03
C VAL A 93 -9.37 -14.21 -4.51
N GLU A 94 -10.61 -14.38 -4.94
CA GLU A 94 -11.07 -14.07 -6.31
C GLU A 94 -11.72 -12.69 -6.41
N GLY A 95 -11.61 -12.10 -7.60
CA GLY A 95 -12.25 -10.81 -7.91
C GLY A 95 -11.50 -9.59 -7.39
N LEU A 96 -10.30 -9.81 -6.84
CA LEU A 96 -9.30 -8.79 -6.56
C LEU A 96 -8.18 -8.91 -7.61
N ASN A 97 -7.63 -7.78 -8.01
CA ASN A 97 -6.64 -7.65 -9.06
C ASN A 97 -5.23 -7.44 -8.47
N ASN A 98 -4.21 -7.50 -9.32
CA ASN A 98 -2.78 -7.42 -8.95
C ASN A 98 -2.30 -6.09 -8.33
N GLU A 99 -3.21 -5.17 -8.01
CA GLU A 99 -2.91 -3.89 -7.35
C GLU A 99 -3.68 -3.72 -6.02
N ASP A 100 -4.49 -4.70 -5.65
CA ASP A 100 -5.25 -4.66 -4.40
C ASP A 100 -4.34 -5.10 -3.24
N GLU A 101 -4.14 -4.20 -2.28
CA GLU A 101 -3.21 -4.44 -1.18
C GLU A 101 -3.68 -5.59 -0.27
N PHE A 102 -2.89 -6.65 -0.18
CA PHE A 102 -3.05 -7.73 0.79
C PHE A 102 -2.37 -7.38 2.12
N ILE A 103 -1.03 -7.25 2.09
CA ILE A 103 -0.17 -6.93 3.24
C ILE A 103 0.93 -6.02 2.73
N LEU A 104 1.05 -4.82 3.31
CA LEU A 104 2.15 -3.89 3.07
C LEU A 104 2.43 -3.70 1.57
N SER A 105 1.42 -3.22 0.86
CA SER A 105 1.41 -3.02 -0.61
C SER A 105 1.60 -4.27 -1.49
N GLY A 106 1.77 -5.48 -0.93
CA GLY A 106 1.78 -6.72 -1.70
C GLY A 106 0.36 -7.08 -2.19
N SER A 107 0.22 -7.97 -3.17
CA SER A 107 -1.07 -8.33 -3.78
C SER A 107 -1.47 -9.78 -3.50
N PHE A 108 -2.77 -10.07 -3.49
CA PHE A 108 -3.28 -11.45 -3.38
C PHE A 108 -2.81 -12.30 -4.55
N ALA A 109 -2.40 -13.54 -4.29
CA ALA A 109 -1.97 -14.47 -5.33
C ALA A 109 -3.01 -15.56 -5.61
N ASP A 110 -3.33 -15.77 -6.89
CA ASP A 110 -4.04 -16.96 -7.37
C ASP A 110 -3.07 -17.90 -8.10
N MET A 111 -2.47 -18.82 -7.33
CA MET A 111 -1.45 -19.75 -7.79
C MET A 111 -1.96 -20.83 -8.78
N ARG A 112 -3.26 -20.84 -9.08
CA ARG A 112 -3.81 -21.67 -10.17
C ARG A 112 -3.48 -21.09 -11.54
N GLN A 113 -3.21 -19.78 -11.59
CA GLN A 113 -2.78 -19.09 -12.79
C GLN A 113 -1.30 -19.37 -13.05
N LYS A 114 -0.98 -19.90 -14.23
CA LYS A 114 0.40 -20.28 -14.58
C LYS A 114 1.37 -19.11 -14.50
N SER A 115 0.95 -17.93 -14.95
CA SER A 115 1.78 -16.71 -14.88
C SER A 115 2.12 -16.31 -13.45
N VAL A 116 1.16 -16.43 -12.52
CA VAL A 116 1.37 -16.12 -11.10
C VAL A 116 2.32 -17.14 -10.47
N LEU A 117 2.10 -18.44 -10.73
CA LEU A 117 2.98 -19.49 -10.21
C LEU A 117 4.40 -19.42 -10.79
N GLU A 118 4.55 -19.07 -12.08
CA GLU A 118 5.85 -18.84 -12.72
C GLU A 118 6.55 -17.61 -12.12
N GLN A 119 5.83 -16.49 -11.98
CA GLN A 119 6.35 -15.26 -11.37
C GLN A 119 6.78 -15.49 -9.91
N SER A 120 6.15 -16.42 -9.18
CA SER A 120 6.56 -16.76 -7.81
C SER A 120 8.00 -17.31 -7.70
N ARG A 121 8.64 -17.66 -8.83
CA ARG A 121 10.04 -18.09 -8.88
C ARG A 121 11.02 -16.93 -9.08
N ASP A 122 10.53 -15.77 -9.49
CA ASP A 122 11.26 -14.50 -9.59
C ASP A 122 10.35 -13.34 -9.14
N PRO A 123 9.85 -13.33 -7.89
CA PRO A 123 8.86 -12.33 -7.46
C PRO A 123 9.38 -10.89 -7.48
N ASP A 124 10.70 -10.70 -7.55
CA ASP A 124 11.35 -9.40 -7.57
C ASP A 124 11.72 -8.90 -8.98
N TYR A 125 11.42 -9.66 -10.04
CA TYR A 125 11.75 -9.34 -11.43
C TYR A 125 13.25 -9.09 -11.66
N VAL A 126 14.13 -9.83 -10.97
CA VAL A 126 15.58 -9.69 -11.14
C VAL A 126 16.11 -10.43 -12.37
N ASP A 127 15.26 -11.24 -13.02
CA ASP A 127 15.60 -12.03 -14.22
C ASP A 127 16.87 -12.87 -14.01
N PRO A 128 16.83 -13.84 -13.07
CA PRO A 128 18.01 -14.56 -12.66
C PRO A 128 18.59 -15.40 -13.80
N THR A 129 19.90 -15.28 -14.01
CA THR A 129 20.68 -16.05 -14.96
C THR A 129 21.58 -17.04 -14.21
N GLY A 130 21.32 -18.35 -14.37
CA GLY A 130 22.20 -19.40 -13.84
C GLY A 130 21.60 -20.25 -12.71
N GLY A 131 22.47 -21.01 -12.04
CA GLY A 131 22.14 -21.82 -10.86
C GLY A 131 21.98 -21.00 -9.58
N TYR A 132 21.72 -21.67 -8.45
CA TYR A 132 21.46 -20.99 -7.17
C TYR A 132 22.71 -20.34 -6.54
N ASP A 133 23.91 -20.75 -6.95
CA ASP A 133 25.18 -20.32 -6.38
C ASP A 133 25.92 -19.32 -7.29
N GLU A 134 25.24 -18.77 -8.30
CA GLU A 134 25.75 -17.75 -9.21
C GLU A 134 25.32 -16.35 -8.77
N GLU A 135 26.11 -15.32 -9.08
CA GLU A 135 25.90 -13.93 -8.62
C GLU A 135 24.51 -13.37 -8.92
N ASN A 136 24.01 -13.61 -10.14
CA ASN A 136 22.65 -13.27 -10.55
C ASN A 136 21.79 -14.55 -10.66
N GLY A 137 22.04 -15.53 -9.79
CA GLY A 137 21.44 -16.85 -9.86
C GLY A 137 19.99 -16.92 -9.41
N LYS A 138 19.35 -18.07 -9.63
CA LYS A 138 18.04 -18.36 -9.01
C LYS A 138 18.15 -18.22 -7.49
N TYR A 139 17.09 -17.72 -6.85
CA TYR A 139 17.16 -17.38 -5.42
C TYR A 139 15.96 -17.89 -4.62
N VAL A 140 14.81 -18.12 -5.26
CA VAL A 140 13.69 -18.81 -4.60
C VAL A 140 13.94 -20.31 -4.63
N MET A 141 14.15 -20.92 -3.46
CA MET A 141 14.51 -22.35 -3.38
C MET A 141 13.35 -23.29 -3.73
N PRO A 142 13.61 -24.54 -4.17
CA PRO A 142 12.59 -25.54 -4.51
C PRO A 142 11.57 -25.84 -3.40
N TRP A 143 11.99 -25.69 -2.14
CA TRP A 143 11.19 -25.88 -0.93
C TRP A 143 10.55 -24.59 -0.40
N MET A 144 10.61 -23.51 -1.17
CA MET A 144 10.00 -22.23 -0.83
C MET A 144 8.85 -21.90 -1.76
N LEU A 145 7.78 -21.36 -1.17
CA LEU A 145 6.63 -20.81 -1.88
C LEU A 145 6.50 -19.33 -1.53
N VAL A 146 6.37 -18.48 -2.54
CA VAL A 146 5.96 -17.09 -2.32
C VAL A 146 4.44 -17.07 -2.11
N LEU A 147 3.96 -16.53 -1.00
CA LEU A 147 2.53 -16.61 -0.63
C LEU A 147 1.66 -15.52 -1.27
N ASN A 148 2.28 -14.48 -1.82
CA ASN A 148 1.60 -13.31 -2.38
C ASN A 148 2.33 -12.83 -3.64
N GLU A 149 1.66 -12.04 -4.47
CA GLU A 149 2.31 -11.30 -5.55
C GLU A 149 2.92 -10.02 -5.00
N CYS A 150 4.03 -9.52 -5.56
CA CYS A 150 4.67 -8.30 -5.08
C CYS A 150 3.82 -7.04 -5.31
N GLY A 151 2.84 -7.09 -6.21
CA GLY A 151 2.05 -5.92 -6.62
C GLY A 151 2.92 -4.83 -7.24
N ASN A 152 2.54 -3.57 -7.01
CA ASN A 152 3.32 -2.40 -7.42
C ASN A 152 4.27 -1.96 -6.29
N HIS A 153 5.48 -2.54 -6.24
CA HIS A 153 6.49 -2.24 -5.22
C HIS A 153 6.12 -2.61 -3.77
N GLY A 154 5.38 -3.71 -3.60
CA GLY A 154 4.94 -4.21 -2.29
C GLY A 154 5.88 -5.18 -1.59
N SER A 155 5.40 -5.70 -0.46
CA SER A 155 6.09 -6.76 0.28
C SER A 155 5.97 -8.12 -0.40
N ILE A 156 6.97 -8.98 -0.23
CA ILE A 156 7.02 -10.35 -0.76
C ILE A 156 7.22 -11.31 0.41
N MET A 157 6.35 -12.30 0.56
CA MET A 157 6.37 -13.29 1.64
C MET A 157 6.88 -14.64 1.15
N TYR A 158 8.11 -15.00 1.50
CA TYR A 158 8.69 -16.30 1.20
C TYR A 158 8.42 -17.27 2.34
N PHE A 159 7.63 -18.30 2.08
CA PHE A 159 7.38 -19.38 3.03
C PHE A 159 8.29 -20.57 2.77
N ASN A 160 9.05 -20.99 3.78
CA ASN A 160 9.93 -22.15 3.72
C ASN A 160 9.25 -23.38 4.33
N THR A 161 8.93 -24.38 3.51
CA THR A 161 8.21 -25.59 3.97
C THR A 161 9.05 -26.48 4.88
N ARG A 162 10.38 -26.31 4.92
CA ARG A 162 11.28 -27.16 5.74
C ARG A 162 11.31 -26.76 7.20
N ASN A 163 11.07 -25.48 7.50
CA ASN A 163 11.14 -24.96 8.87
C ASN A 163 9.91 -24.13 9.27
N SER A 164 8.91 -24.02 8.40
CA SER A 164 7.67 -23.28 8.62
C SER A 164 7.88 -21.80 8.97
N LYS A 165 8.97 -21.19 8.49
CA LYS A 165 9.27 -19.77 8.67
C LYS A 165 8.88 -18.96 7.44
N ILE A 166 8.55 -17.68 7.67
CA ILE A 166 8.34 -16.69 6.64
C ILE A 166 9.44 -15.64 6.72
N THR A 167 10.00 -15.31 5.56
CA THR A 167 10.83 -14.12 5.33
C THR A 167 9.99 -13.11 4.57
N MET A 168 9.99 -11.84 5.00
CA MET A 168 9.36 -10.76 4.25
C MET A 168 10.38 -9.71 3.82
N VAL A 169 10.35 -9.34 2.55
CA VAL A 169 11.20 -8.30 1.97
C VAL A 169 10.38 -7.32 1.15
N TRP A 170 10.89 -6.11 0.96
CA TRP A 170 10.34 -5.17 -0.03
C TRP A 170 10.87 -5.53 -1.42
N GLN A 171 10.05 -5.32 -2.46
CA GLN A 171 10.51 -5.38 -3.85
C GLN A 171 11.72 -4.44 -4.06
N GLY A 172 12.77 -4.91 -4.73
CA GLY A 172 14.09 -4.29 -4.85
C GLY A 172 15.14 -4.91 -3.92
N GLY A 173 15.11 -6.24 -3.78
CA GLY A 173 15.92 -7.11 -2.92
C GLY A 173 17.42 -7.12 -3.21
N ALA A 174 18.06 -5.95 -3.15
CA ALA A 174 19.45 -5.68 -2.76
C ALA A 174 19.59 -4.23 -2.22
N GLY A 175 18.48 -3.61 -1.82
CA GLY A 175 18.41 -2.24 -1.32
C GLY A 175 17.12 -1.86 -0.56
N GLY A 176 16.04 -2.64 -0.67
CA GLY A 176 14.76 -2.40 0.02
C GLY A 176 14.67 -2.90 1.47
N GLY A 177 15.47 -3.91 1.84
CA GLY A 177 15.52 -4.44 3.21
C GLY A 177 14.34 -5.33 3.62
N CYS A 178 14.30 -5.69 4.90
CA CYS A 178 13.22 -6.51 5.49
C CYS A 178 11.90 -5.73 5.57
N ALA A 179 10.81 -6.34 5.09
CA ALA A 179 9.47 -5.74 5.14
C ALA A 179 8.68 -6.14 6.39
N ASP A 180 9.13 -7.11 7.19
CA ASP A 180 8.42 -7.54 8.39
C ASP A 180 8.53 -6.48 9.51
N PRO A 181 7.41 -5.89 9.95
CA PRO A 181 7.38 -4.86 10.99
C PRO A 181 8.00 -5.30 12.31
N TYR A 182 8.02 -6.60 12.60
CA TYR A 182 8.65 -7.12 13.80
C TYR A 182 10.13 -6.77 13.88
N PHE A 183 10.82 -6.58 12.75
CA PHE A 183 12.24 -6.24 12.71
C PHE A 183 12.53 -4.74 12.56
N TRP A 184 11.53 -3.89 12.40
CA TRP A 184 11.75 -2.45 12.27
C TRP A 184 12.44 -1.86 13.52
N GLY A 185 13.50 -1.09 13.31
CA GLY A 185 14.30 -0.49 14.38
C GLY A 185 15.17 -1.48 15.18
N LYS A 186 15.19 -2.76 14.83
CA LYS A 186 16.16 -3.73 15.35
C LYS A 186 17.41 -3.66 14.47
N HIS A 187 18.59 -3.72 15.07
CA HIS A 187 19.83 -3.85 14.31
C HIS A 187 19.76 -5.15 13.51
N SER A 188 19.75 -5.02 12.18
CA SER A 188 19.99 -6.17 11.31
C SER A 188 21.37 -6.69 11.64
N SER A 189 21.47 -7.94 12.07
CA SER A 189 22.74 -8.64 12.31
C SER A 189 23.53 -8.94 11.02
N GLY A 190 23.18 -8.29 9.90
CA GLY A 190 23.72 -8.54 8.57
C GLY A 190 25.09 -7.92 8.29
N ASP A 191 25.71 -7.25 9.27
CA ASP A 191 27.06 -6.67 9.11
C ASP A 191 28.20 -7.67 9.38
N GLU A 192 27.90 -8.91 9.80
CA GLU A 192 28.94 -9.86 10.24
C GLU A 192 29.06 -11.17 9.44
N ASP A 193 28.14 -11.49 8.52
CA ASP A 193 28.26 -12.68 7.67
C ASP A 193 28.79 -12.35 6.26
N PRO A 194 29.72 -13.15 5.71
CA PRO A 194 30.27 -12.93 4.39
C PRO A 194 29.14 -13.00 3.35
N HIS A 195 29.05 -11.96 2.52
CA HIS A 195 28.15 -11.89 1.37
C HIS A 195 28.12 -13.23 0.62
N GLU A 196 26.94 -13.82 0.51
CA GLU A 196 26.74 -14.99 -0.35
C GLU A 196 27.13 -14.63 -1.79
N ILE A 197 27.61 -15.61 -2.56
CA ILE A 197 28.01 -15.35 -3.96
C ILE A 197 26.82 -14.80 -4.77
N ASN A 198 25.59 -15.21 -4.43
CA ASN A 198 24.35 -14.79 -5.06
C ASN A 198 23.68 -13.68 -4.24
N ASP A 199 23.70 -12.45 -4.76
CA ASP A 199 23.17 -11.28 -4.06
C ASP A 199 21.64 -11.32 -3.88
N ASN A 200 20.94 -12.12 -4.70
CA ASN A 200 19.48 -12.24 -4.68
C ASN A 200 18.98 -13.18 -3.57
N ARG A 201 19.87 -13.85 -2.83
CA ARG A 201 19.52 -14.83 -1.79
C ARG A 201 18.64 -14.20 -0.72
N ILE A 202 17.58 -14.90 -0.34
CA ILE A 202 16.62 -14.39 0.65
C ILE A 202 17.00 -14.78 2.08
N GLU A 203 17.85 -15.80 2.22
CA GLU A 203 18.26 -16.37 3.50
C GLU A 203 19.06 -15.39 4.36
N GLN A 204 19.67 -14.38 3.74
CA GLN A 204 20.33 -13.26 4.43
C GLN A 204 19.35 -12.36 5.21
N PHE A 205 18.04 -12.41 4.89
CA PHE A 205 17.04 -11.62 5.61
C PHE A 205 16.48 -12.39 6.80
N PRO A 206 16.15 -11.69 7.90
CA PRO A 206 15.60 -12.34 9.07
C PRO A 206 14.24 -12.99 8.78
N SER A 207 14.00 -14.13 9.41
CA SER A 207 12.77 -14.90 9.28
C SER A 207 12.22 -15.30 10.65
N ARG A 208 10.92 -15.58 10.72
CA ARG A 208 10.27 -16.06 11.96
C ARG A 208 9.16 -17.08 11.66
N PRO A 209 8.73 -17.88 12.65
CA PRO A 209 7.66 -18.86 12.47
C PRO A 209 6.39 -18.21 11.88
N ALA A 210 5.76 -18.88 10.92
CA ALA A 210 4.56 -18.37 10.27
C ALA A 210 3.41 -18.13 11.27
N THR A 211 3.31 -18.95 12.32
CA THR A 211 2.36 -18.78 13.42
C THR A 211 2.52 -17.44 14.12
N ASP A 212 3.75 -17.04 14.41
CA ASP A 212 4.06 -15.79 15.11
C ASP A 212 3.76 -14.59 14.20
N LEU A 213 4.07 -14.73 12.91
CA LEU A 213 3.77 -13.72 11.89
C LEU A 213 2.29 -13.44 11.75
N PHE A 214 1.48 -14.47 11.51
CA PHE A 214 0.04 -14.28 11.36
C PHE A 214 -0.65 -13.89 12.67
N ALA A 215 -0.12 -14.31 13.84
CA ALA A 215 -0.62 -13.84 15.13
C ALA A 215 -0.38 -12.34 15.34
N ASP A 216 0.82 -11.84 14.99
CA ASP A 216 1.15 -10.42 15.02
C ASP A 216 0.27 -9.60 14.07
N PHE A 217 0.13 -10.03 12.81
CA PHE A 217 -0.72 -9.33 11.82
C PHE A 217 -2.20 -9.34 12.22
N THR A 218 -2.69 -10.47 12.74
CA THR A 218 -4.03 -10.57 13.33
C THR A 218 -4.21 -9.58 14.47
N ASN A 219 -3.23 -9.47 15.37
CA ASN A 219 -3.29 -8.55 16.49
C ASN A 219 -3.32 -7.08 16.01
N ARG A 220 -2.54 -6.73 15.00
CA ARG A 220 -2.52 -5.38 14.39
C ARG A 220 -3.88 -5.00 13.81
N LEU A 221 -4.55 -5.92 13.12
CA LEU A 221 -5.92 -5.72 12.61
C LEU A 221 -6.95 -5.62 13.74
N MET A 222 -6.86 -6.50 14.74
CA MET A 222 -7.78 -6.51 15.88
C MET A 222 -7.67 -5.25 16.74
N THR A 223 -6.48 -4.67 16.86
CA THR A 223 -6.23 -3.44 17.63
C THR A 223 -6.36 -2.16 16.81
N LEU A 224 -6.69 -2.28 15.52
CA LEU A 224 -6.71 -1.18 14.55
C LEU A 224 -5.38 -0.44 14.47
N GLU A 225 -4.26 -1.09 14.76
CA GLU A 225 -2.94 -0.60 14.36
C GLU A 225 -2.85 -0.57 12.83
N TRP A 226 -3.42 -1.60 12.20
CA TRP A 226 -3.62 -1.69 10.76
C TRP A 226 -5.12 -1.73 10.44
N ILE A 227 -5.53 -0.88 9.50
CA ILE A 227 -6.92 -0.75 9.06
C ILE A 227 -7.02 -1.03 7.57
N PRO A 228 -7.40 -2.26 7.16
CA PRO A 228 -7.65 -2.57 5.77
C PRO A 228 -8.91 -1.85 5.31
N PHE A 229 -8.75 -0.90 4.39
CA PHE A 229 -9.86 -0.08 3.93
C PHE A 229 -9.69 0.33 2.48
N ASN A 230 -10.81 0.43 1.77
CA ASN A 230 -10.83 0.85 0.38
C ASN A 230 -11.34 2.30 0.29
N THR A 231 -10.45 3.29 0.26
CA THR A 231 -10.79 4.71 0.05
C THR A 231 -10.70 5.11 -1.42
N TYR A 232 -9.54 4.89 -2.02
CA TYR A 232 -9.18 5.22 -3.40
C TYR A 232 -8.52 4.02 -4.10
N GLY A 233 -8.84 2.81 -3.62
CA GLY A 233 -8.09 1.58 -3.83
C GLY A 233 -7.95 0.84 -2.51
N PRO A 234 -7.91 -0.51 -2.51
CA PRO A 234 -7.67 -1.29 -1.32
C PRO A 234 -6.27 -1.00 -0.76
N ARG A 235 -6.20 -0.56 0.50
CA ARG A 235 -4.93 -0.37 1.22
C ARG A 235 -4.99 -0.68 2.71
N ILE A 236 -3.83 -0.88 3.34
CA ILE A 236 -3.69 -0.87 4.79
C ILE A 236 -3.40 0.56 5.26
N VAL A 237 -4.26 1.09 6.11
CA VAL A 237 -4.09 2.41 6.74
C VAL A 237 -3.53 2.23 8.16
N ASP A 238 -2.47 2.98 8.48
CA ASP A 238 -1.79 2.96 9.77
C ASP A 238 -1.59 4.38 10.34
N GLU A 239 -0.92 4.51 11.48
CA GLU A 239 -0.70 5.80 12.14
C GLU A 239 0.06 6.85 11.31
N HIS A 240 0.77 6.45 10.24
CA HIS A 240 1.44 7.38 9.35
C HIS A 240 0.46 8.08 8.40
N SER A 241 -0.74 7.53 8.22
CA SER A 241 -1.84 8.11 7.47
C SER A 241 -2.61 9.15 8.30
N LYS A 242 -1.91 10.23 8.67
CA LYS A 242 -2.29 11.27 9.65
C LYS A 242 -3.78 11.55 9.80
N ASP A 243 -4.44 11.99 8.73
CA ASP A 243 -5.82 12.47 8.81
C ASP A 243 -6.85 11.34 8.64
N GLU A 244 -6.49 10.25 7.97
CA GLU A 244 -7.42 9.15 7.69
C GLU A 244 -7.44 8.10 8.80
N TYR A 245 -6.29 7.78 9.37
CA TYR A 245 -6.16 6.78 10.42
C TYR A 245 -7.06 7.04 11.64
N PRO A 246 -7.06 8.22 12.28
CA PRO A 246 -7.92 8.48 13.42
C PRO A 246 -9.41 8.42 13.05
N ASP A 247 -9.77 8.84 11.85
CA ASP A 247 -11.16 8.79 11.38
C ASP A 247 -11.64 7.36 11.12
N LEU A 248 -10.82 6.55 10.45
CA LEU A 248 -11.14 5.15 10.18
C LEU A 248 -11.18 4.36 11.48
N LYS A 249 -10.24 4.62 12.41
CA LYS A 249 -10.28 4.02 13.75
C LYS A 249 -11.59 4.35 14.46
N LEU A 250 -12.00 5.62 14.46
CA LEU A 250 -13.29 6.05 14.99
C LEU A 250 -14.46 5.35 14.30
N LEU A 251 -14.43 5.18 12.97
CA LEU A 251 -15.45 4.46 12.21
C LEU A 251 -15.58 3.00 12.67
N PHE A 252 -14.47 2.26 12.75
CA PHE A 252 -14.51 0.86 13.19
C PHE A 252 -14.99 0.72 14.64
N GLU A 253 -14.47 1.54 15.55
CA GLU A 253 -14.84 1.52 16.98
C GLU A 253 -16.32 1.89 17.18
N THR A 254 -16.82 2.88 16.45
CA THR A 254 -18.23 3.34 16.55
C THR A 254 -19.22 2.24 16.16
N TYR A 255 -18.86 1.39 15.21
CA TYR A 255 -19.74 0.33 14.69
C TYR A 255 -19.39 -1.07 15.23
N GLY A 256 -18.63 -1.16 16.32
CA GLY A 256 -18.55 -2.37 17.14
C GLY A 256 -17.26 -3.19 17.02
N TRP A 257 -16.26 -2.74 16.25
CA TRP A 257 -14.96 -3.42 16.22
C TRP A 257 -14.22 -3.31 17.58
N PRO A 258 -13.52 -4.37 18.06
CA PRO A 258 -13.25 -5.67 17.43
C PRO A 258 -14.31 -6.76 17.68
N GLY A 259 -15.46 -6.41 18.24
CA GLY A 259 -16.60 -7.31 18.43
C GLY A 259 -17.38 -7.56 17.14
N GLU A 260 -18.71 -7.72 17.29
CA GLU A 260 -19.60 -7.85 16.13
C GLU A 260 -19.81 -6.48 15.47
N LEU A 261 -19.31 -6.35 14.24
CA LEU A 261 -19.44 -5.12 13.45
C LEU A 261 -20.88 -4.98 12.94
N ASP A 262 -21.53 -3.84 13.22
CA ASP A 262 -22.79 -3.45 12.57
C ASP A 262 -22.54 -3.13 11.09
N ALA A 263 -22.69 -4.15 10.24
CA ALA A 263 -22.36 -4.04 8.82
C ALA A 263 -23.21 -3.00 8.07
N GLU A 264 -24.52 -2.92 8.34
CA GLU A 264 -25.42 -1.96 7.66
C GLU A 264 -25.07 -0.53 8.07
N GLY A 265 -24.88 -0.30 9.37
CA GLY A 265 -24.46 1.00 9.91
C GLY A 265 -23.07 1.42 9.43
N PHE A 266 -22.11 0.49 9.46
CA PHE A 266 -20.74 0.72 9.03
C PHE A 266 -20.68 1.10 7.55
N ASP A 267 -21.35 0.35 6.67
CA ASP A 267 -21.36 0.64 5.24
C ASP A 267 -21.98 2.03 4.95
N ALA A 268 -23.03 2.38 5.68
CA ALA A 268 -23.67 3.69 5.57
C ALA A 268 -22.73 4.82 6.01
N ALA A 269 -22.05 4.65 7.15
CA ALA A 269 -21.11 5.63 7.67
C ALA A 269 -19.84 5.74 6.83
N SER A 270 -19.32 4.61 6.33
CA SER A 270 -18.20 4.55 5.40
C SER A 270 -18.47 5.38 4.15
N ARG A 271 -19.67 5.26 3.55
CA ARG A 271 -20.07 6.10 2.39
C ARG A 271 -20.08 7.59 2.73
N ARG A 272 -20.70 7.98 3.86
CA ARG A 272 -20.74 9.38 4.30
C ARG A 272 -19.35 9.94 4.58
N TRP A 273 -18.51 9.16 5.27
CA TRP A 273 -17.14 9.55 5.58
C TRP A 273 -16.30 9.69 4.30
N LYS A 274 -16.41 8.78 3.32
CA LYS A 274 -15.70 8.92 2.04
C LYS A 274 -16.09 10.20 1.29
N GLU A 275 -17.39 10.52 1.28
CA GLU A 275 -17.87 11.76 0.67
C GLU A 275 -17.32 12.98 1.42
N PHE A 276 -17.39 12.98 2.75
CA PHE A 276 -16.82 14.05 3.58
C PHE A 276 -15.30 14.17 3.38
N ASN A 277 -14.55 13.07 3.29
CA ASN A 277 -13.10 13.08 3.12
C ASN A 277 -12.70 13.71 1.78
N ARG A 278 -13.46 13.44 0.70
CA ARG A 278 -13.30 14.11 -0.60
C ARG A 278 -13.50 15.63 -0.45
N VAL A 279 -14.60 16.05 0.16
CA VAL A 279 -14.91 17.47 0.38
C VAL A 279 -13.88 18.15 1.28
N ARG A 280 -13.40 17.46 2.31
CA ARG A 280 -12.34 17.90 3.22
C ARG A 280 -11.03 18.13 2.46
N SER A 281 -10.67 17.19 1.58
CA SER A 281 -9.49 17.33 0.71
C SER A 281 -9.62 18.55 -0.20
N ASP A 282 -10.78 18.74 -0.84
CA ASP A 282 -11.03 19.88 -1.72
C ASP A 282 -10.95 21.21 -0.95
N ALA A 283 -11.50 21.27 0.26
CA ALA A 283 -11.41 22.46 1.13
C ALA A 283 -9.97 22.77 1.55
N GLN A 284 -9.19 21.75 1.90
CA GLN A 284 -7.76 21.90 2.22
C GLN A 284 -6.97 22.40 1.02
N ASP A 285 -7.28 21.88 -0.17
CA ASP A 285 -6.68 22.29 -1.43
C ASP A 285 -6.96 23.77 -1.72
N MET A 286 -8.19 24.25 -1.55
CA MET A 286 -8.54 25.67 -1.72
C MET A 286 -7.72 26.59 -0.80
N LEU A 287 -7.41 26.14 0.42
CA LEU A 287 -6.65 26.93 1.38
C LEU A 287 -5.14 26.96 1.11
N THR A 288 -4.60 25.94 0.43
CA THR A 288 -3.14 25.71 0.36
C THR A 288 -2.55 25.76 -1.04
N LYS A 289 -3.29 25.38 -2.09
CA LYS A 289 -2.76 25.27 -3.46
C LYS A 289 -2.18 26.59 -3.99
N ALA A 290 -2.87 27.70 -3.79
CA ALA A 290 -2.41 29.00 -4.29
C ALA A 290 -1.07 29.43 -3.66
N ASP A 291 -0.85 29.12 -2.38
CA ASP A 291 0.44 29.37 -1.71
C ASP A 291 1.51 28.37 -2.18
N LEU A 292 1.16 27.09 -2.34
CA LEU A 292 2.05 26.06 -2.85
C LEU A 292 2.58 26.40 -4.25
N TYR A 293 1.69 26.71 -5.20
CA TYR A 293 2.07 27.14 -6.55
C TYR A 293 2.83 28.47 -6.53
N GLY A 294 2.49 29.38 -5.61
CA GLY A 294 3.25 30.60 -5.38
C GLY A 294 4.71 30.35 -4.97
N LYS A 295 4.94 29.39 -4.07
CA LYS A 295 6.29 28.99 -3.62
C LYS A 295 7.08 28.32 -4.74
N GLU A 296 6.47 27.42 -5.51
CA GLU A 296 7.16 26.74 -6.61
C GLU A 296 7.46 27.70 -7.76
N ALA A 297 6.53 28.60 -8.12
CA ALA A 297 6.78 29.66 -9.10
C ALA A 297 7.95 30.56 -8.66
N GLU A 298 8.04 30.94 -7.38
CA GLU A 298 9.16 31.73 -6.87
C GLU A 298 10.49 30.95 -6.92
N ARG A 299 10.47 29.64 -6.61
CA ARG A 299 11.64 28.76 -6.74
C ARG A 299 12.13 28.68 -8.18
N LEU A 300 11.21 28.48 -9.13
CA LEU A 300 11.51 28.44 -10.56
C LEU A 300 12.04 29.79 -11.06
N ARG A 301 11.44 30.90 -10.62
CA ARG A 301 11.89 32.25 -10.95
C ARG A 301 13.33 32.49 -10.49
N LYS A 302 13.66 32.17 -9.23
CA LYS A 302 15.05 32.28 -8.72
C LYS A 302 16.03 31.43 -9.53
N ARG A 303 15.67 30.17 -9.82
CA ARG A 303 16.52 29.27 -10.62
C ARG A 303 16.74 29.80 -12.04
N LEU A 304 15.69 30.35 -12.64
CA LEU A 304 15.74 30.96 -13.96
C LEU A 304 16.62 32.22 -13.95
N GLU A 305 16.47 33.09 -12.96
CA GLU A 305 17.29 34.29 -12.79
C GLU A 305 18.78 33.97 -12.60
N GLU A 306 19.12 32.98 -11.77
CA GLU A 306 20.49 32.51 -11.58
C GLU A 306 21.10 31.98 -12.88
N THR A 307 20.32 31.20 -13.62
CA THR A 307 20.75 30.64 -14.91
C THR A 307 20.93 31.72 -15.96
N LEU A 308 20.02 32.71 -16.01
CA LEU A 308 20.14 33.84 -16.92
C LEU A 308 21.29 34.79 -16.53
N LYS A 309 21.63 34.91 -15.24
CA LYS A 309 22.83 35.63 -14.78
C LYS A 309 24.10 34.96 -15.31
N LYS A 310 24.16 33.62 -15.29
CA LYS A 310 25.28 32.85 -15.88
C LYS A 310 25.42 33.03 -17.40
N LYS A 311 24.32 33.32 -18.11
CA LYS A 311 24.31 33.66 -19.54
C LYS A 311 24.91 35.05 -19.86
N LYS A 312 24.96 35.97 -18.89
CA LYS A 312 25.15 37.42 -19.14
C LYS A 312 26.59 37.92 -19.26
N ARG A 313 27.63 37.09 -19.08
CA ARG A 313 29.00 37.49 -19.44
C ARG A 313 29.24 37.17 -20.92
N ASP A 314 28.99 38.17 -21.78
CA ASP A 314 29.38 38.21 -23.20
C ASP A 314 28.82 37.11 -24.13
N GLY A 315 27.67 36.52 -23.78
CA GLY A 315 27.06 35.43 -24.56
C GLY A 315 27.73 34.07 -24.34
N VAL A 316 28.68 34.01 -23.39
CA VAL A 316 29.35 32.79 -22.94
C VAL A 316 28.63 32.28 -21.68
N TRP A 317 28.29 31.00 -21.69
CA TRP A 317 27.71 30.33 -20.53
C TRP A 317 28.83 29.96 -19.54
N ASP A 318 28.72 30.41 -18.29
CA ASP A 318 29.64 30.09 -17.18
C ASP A 318 31.12 30.53 -17.38
N GLU A 319 31.38 31.58 -18.18
CA GLU A 319 32.74 32.07 -18.51
C GLU A 319 33.63 31.04 -19.23
N ASP A 320 33.08 29.88 -19.58
CA ASP A 320 33.78 28.80 -20.26
C ASP A 320 33.64 28.93 -21.78
N ILE A 321 34.70 29.43 -22.40
CA ILE A 321 34.81 29.62 -23.86
C ILE A 321 34.88 28.27 -24.60
N ALA A 322 35.13 27.16 -23.90
CA ALA A 322 35.27 25.84 -24.50
C ALA A 322 33.95 25.05 -24.65
N LYS A 323 32.81 25.60 -24.20
CA LYS A 323 31.52 24.90 -24.34
C LYS A 323 31.15 24.68 -25.79
N THR A 324 30.76 23.45 -26.11
CA THR A 324 30.38 23.07 -27.47
C THR A 324 29.03 23.70 -27.85
N PRO A 325 28.72 23.86 -29.14
CA PRO A 325 27.39 24.28 -29.59
C PRO A 325 26.26 23.36 -29.07
N GLU A 326 26.54 22.07 -28.89
CA GLU A 326 25.60 21.10 -28.36
C GLU A 326 25.28 21.36 -26.88
N ASP A 327 26.31 21.66 -26.07
CA ASP A 327 26.13 22.04 -24.66
C ASP A 327 25.32 23.33 -24.52
N ILE A 328 25.58 24.31 -25.39
CA ILE A 328 24.83 25.57 -25.45
C ILE A 328 23.37 25.31 -25.78
N ALA A 329 23.09 24.49 -26.81
CA ALA A 329 21.72 24.14 -27.19
C ALA A 329 20.97 23.44 -26.05
N LYS A 330 21.62 22.51 -25.34
CA LYS A 330 21.02 21.80 -24.19
C LYS A 330 20.68 22.75 -23.04
N MET A 331 21.55 23.71 -22.74
CA MET A 331 21.27 24.73 -21.72
C MET A 331 20.15 25.68 -22.13
N GLU A 332 20.08 26.09 -23.40
CA GLU A 332 18.99 26.92 -23.91
C GLU A 332 17.64 26.19 -23.89
N GLU A 333 17.63 24.90 -24.23
CA GLU A 333 16.45 24.06 -24.08
C GLU A 333 16.01 23.95 -22.61
N GLN A 334 16.96 23.79 -21.69
CA GLN A 334 16.68 23.74 -20.26
C GLN A 334 16.07 25.06 -19.74
N VAL A 335 16.59 26.20 -20.18
CA VAL A 335 16.04 27.53 -19.84
C VAL A 335 14.62 27.67 -20.37
N LYS A 336 14.38 27.28 -21.63
CA LYS A 336 13.05 27.31 -22.23
C LYS A 336 12.07 26.43 -21.45
N ARG A 337 12.49 25.23 -21.05
CA ARG A 337 11.69 24.32 -20.22
C ARG A 337 11.35 24.95 -18.86
N TRP A 338 12.31 25.63 -18.21
CA TRP A 338 12.03 26.33 -16.96
C TRP A 338 11.09 27.52 -17.12
N GLN A 339 11.18 28.27 -18.23
CA GLN A 339 10.22 29.34 -18.54
C GLN A 339 8.81 28.78 -18.71
N GLN A 340 8.65 27.72 -19.49
CA GLN A 340 7.37 27.05 -19.69
C GLN A 340 6.79 26.51 -18.38
N ASN A 341 7.62 25.90 -17.53
CA ASN A 341 7.20 25.45 -16.21
C ASN A 341 6.78 26.63 -15.33
N LEU A 342 7.51 27.75 -15.34
CA LEU A 342 7.15 28.93 -14.56
C LEU A 342 5.79 29.51 -15.00
N GLU A 343 5.58 29.67 -16.31
CA GLU A 343 4.29 30.12 -16.87
C GLU A 343 3.16 29.17 -16.47
N TRP A 344 3.41 27.86 -16.48
CA TRP A 344 2.45 26.84 -16.04
C TRP A 344 2.11 26.97 -14.55
N GLU A 345 3.11 27.09 -13.67
CA GLU A 345 2.88 27.28 -12.23
C GLU A 345 2.16 28.60 -11.91
N GLU A 346 2.48 29.69 -12.62
CA GLU A 346 1.77 30.96 -12.46
C GLU A 346 0.30 30.87 -12.91
N LYS A 347 0.02 30.10 -13.97
CA LYS A 347 -1.34 29.80 -14.41
C LYS A 347 -2.10 28.99 -13.36
N LEU A 348 -1.51 27.90 -12.87
CA LEU A 348 -2.10 27.05 -11.82
C LEU A 348 -2.37 27.85 -10.54
N ARG A 349 -1.46 28.74 -10.16
CA ARG A 349 -1.67 29.66 -9.05
C ARG A 349 -2.88 30.56 -9.26
N GLY A 350 -3.06 31.11 -10.46
CA GLY A 350 -4.21 31.94 -10.81
C GLY A 350 -5.52 31.18 -10.71
N GLU A 351 -5.57 29.97 -11.28
CA GLU A 351 -6.73 29.07 -11.21
C GLU A 351 -7.08 28.70 -9.77
N ALA A 352 -6.08 28.35 -8.95
CA ALA A 352 -6.27 28.05 -7.54
C ALA A 352 -6.76 29.27 -6.73
N ALA A 353 -6.31 30.48 -7.08
CA ALA A 353 -6.76 31.71 -6.42
C ALA A 353 -8.22 32.07 -6.76
N GLU A 354 -8.64 31.84 -8.01
CA GLU A 354 -10.03 31.99 -8.45
C GLU A 354 -10.92 30.94 -7.76
N GLU A 355 -10.46 29.68 -7.71
CA GLU A 355 -11.14 28.61 -7.00
C GLU A 355 -11.27 28.90 -5.49
N ALA A 356 -10.30 29.58 -4.89
CA ALA A 356 -10.34 30.01 -3.49
C ALA A 356 -11.08 31.34 -3.25
N GLU A 357 -11.69 31.97 -4.28
CA GLU A 357 -12.38 33.25 -4.12
C GLU A 357 -13.50 33.16 -3.08
N GLY A 358 -13.51 34.08 -2.11
CA GLY A 358 -14.49 34.08 -1.00
C GLY A 358 -14.23 33.06 0.11
N VAL A 359 -13.13 32.31 0.03
CA VAL A 359 -12.65 31.43 1.11
C VAL A 359 -11.75 32.26 2.03
N HIS A 360 -12.08 32.30 3.32
CA HIS A 360 -11.36 33.08 4.33
C HIS A 360 -10.87 32.23 5.51
N ASP A 361 -11.50 31.08 5.70
CA ASP A 361 -11.24 30.15 6.78
C ASP A 361 -11.66 28.73 6.37
N TRP A 362 -11.49 27.79 7.28
CA TRP A 362 -11.86 26.38 7.07
C TRP A 362 -13.35 26.17 6.81
N ASP A 363 -14.22 26.91 7.50
CA ASP A 363 -15.67 26.74 7.39
C ASP A 363 -16.18 27.22 6.03
N SER A 364 -15.72 28.38 5.56
CA SER A 364 -16.04 28.88 4.21
C SER A 364 -15.46 27.99 3.11
N ALA A 365 -14.27 27.40 3.32
CA ALA A 365 -13.71 26.41 2.40
C ALA A 365 -14.58 25.15 2.32
N LEU A 366 -14.96 24.57 3.46
CA LEU A 366 -15.84 23.40 3.51
C LEU A 366 -17.21 23.66 2.89
N GLU A 367 -17.84 24.80 3.18
CA GLU A 367 -19.13 25.17 2.60
C GLU A 367 -19.04 25.27 1.07
N LYS A 368 -17.98 25.91 0.56
CA LYS A 368 -17.72 26.01 -0.88
C LYS A 368 -17.48 24.65 -1.51
N SER A 369 -16.66 23.80 -0.90
CA SER A 369 -16.38 22.44 -1.39
C SER A 369 -17.64 21.56 -1.39
N TRP A 370 -18.49 21.64 -0.36
CA TRP A 370 -19.78 20.94 -0.34
C TRP A 370 -20.69 21.40 -1.49
N LYS A 371 -20.81 22.72 -1.71
CA LYS A 371 -21.60 23.29 -2.82
C LYS A 371 -21.11 22.77 -4.17
N THR A 372 -19.81 22.81 -4.40
CA THR A 372 -19.19 22.35 -5.64
C THR A 372 -19.46 20.85 -5.85
N ASN A 373 -19.12 20.03 -4.85
CA ASN A 373 -19.31 18.58 -4.89
C ASN A 373 -20.76 18.18 -5.21
N ILE A 374 -21.74 18.76 -4.51
CA ILE A 374 -23.16 18.45 -4.73
C ILE A 374 -23.62 18.96 -6.10
N SER A 375 -23.20 20.15 -6.50
CA SER A 375 -23.57 20.74 -7.81
C SER A 375 -23.03 19.93 -8.98
N ASP A 376 -21.82 19.38 -8.85
CA ASP A 376 -21.20 18.53 -9.86
C ASP A 376 -21.91 17.17 -9.95
N ASP A 377 -22.27 16.56 -8.81
CA ASP A 377 -23.09 15.33 -8.79
C ASP A 377 -24.47 15.57 -9.44
N ILE A 378 -25.15 16.69 -9.14
CA ILE A 378 -26.41 17.07 -9.81
C ILE A 378 -26.21 17.21 -11.33
N ARG A 379 -25.16 17.91 -11.76
CA ARG A 379 -24.83 18.11 -13.18
C ARG A 379 -24.60 16.78 -13.88
N TYR A 380 -23.85 15.88 -13.25
CA TYR A 380 -23.58 14.54 -13.75
C TYR A 380 -24.87 13.72 -13.90
N HIS A 381 -25.71 13.68 -12.86
CA HIS A 381 -26.97 12.94 -12.90
C HIS A 381 -27.95 13.50 -13.94
N ARG A 382 -28.06 14.82 -14.07
CA ARG A 382 -28.88 15.46 -15.12
C ARG A 382 -28.39 15.10 -16.53
N LYS A 383 -27.08 15.14 -16.77
CA LYS A 383 -26.49 14.72 -18.05
C LYS A 383 -26.82 13.27 -18.38
N ASN A 384 -26.74 12.37 -17.39
CA ASN A 384 -27.11 10.97 -17.57
C ASN A 384 -28.60 10.81 -17.85
N LEU A 385 -29.45 11.51 -17.10
CA LEU A 385 -30.90 11.50 -17.29
C LEU A 385 -31.29 11.98 -18.71
N ASP A 386 -30.68 13.06 -19.19
CA ASP A 386 -30.88 13.57 -20.55
C ASP A 386 -30.43 12.56 -21.61
N TRP A 387 -29.29 11.89 -21.38
CA TRP A 387 -28.81 10.85 -22.26
C TRP A 387 -29.77 9.65 -22.32
N TYR A 388 -30.24 9.16 -21.16
CA TYR A 388 -31.20 8.06 -21.06
C TYR A 388 -32.56 8.41 -21.67
N ARG A 389 -32.98 9.68 -21.64
CA ARG A 389 -34.22 10.12 -22.32
C ARG A 389 -34.04 10.31 -23.84
N GLY A 390 -32.80 10.45 -24.30
CA GLY A 390 -32.45 10.68 -25.71
C GLY A 390 -31.77 9.46 -26.33
N GLY A 391 -30.50 9.63 -26.72
CA GLY A 391 -29.73 8.64 -27.48
C GLY A 391 -29.48 7.30 -26.75
N GLY A 392 -29.63 7.28 -25.43
CA GLY A 392 -29.49 6.10 -24.58
C GLY A 392 -30.80 5.40 -24.21
N ALA A 393 -31.95 5.81 -24.76
CA ALA A 393 -33.27 5.31 -24.33
C ALA A 393 -33.44 3.79 -24.39
N GLN A 394 -32.80 3.13 -25.35
CA GLN A 394 -32.81 1.66 -25.46
C GLN A 394 -32.12 0.94 -24.28
N TYR A 395 -31.29 1.65 -23.50
CA TYR A 395 -30.59 1.15 -22.33
C TYR A 395 -31.22 1.61 -21.00
N ALA A 396 -32.28 2.43 -21.05
CA ALA A 396 -32.92 2.99 -19.87
C ALA A 396 -34.12 2.12 -19.46
N THR A 397 -34.18 1.75 -18.17
CA THR A 397 -35.42 1.26 -17.57
C THR A 397 -36.16 2.43 -16.92
N GLU A 398 -37.49 2.33 -16.80
CA GLU A 398 -38.28 3.35 -16.10
C GLU A 398 -37.81 3.53 -14.65
N ASP A 399 -37.45 2.44 -13.98
CA ASP A 399 -36.90 2.49 -12.62
C ASP A 399 -35.58 3.24 -12.57
N LYS A 400 -34.69 3.06 -13.56
CA LYS A 400 -33.40 3.79 -13.57
C LYS A 400 -33.58 5.30 -13.76
N ILE A 401 -34.53 5.69 -14.60
CA ILE A 401 -34.90 7.10 -14.80
C ILE A 401 -35.45 7.67 -13.49
N ARG A 402 -36.37 6.95 -12.83
CA ARG A 402 -36.95 7.37 -11.55
C ARG A 402 -35.90 7.50 -10.44
N GLU A 403 -34.97 6.55 -10.34
CA GLU A 403 -33.84 6.62 -9.41
C GLU A 403 -33.02 7.89 -9.60
N LEU A 404 -32.68 8.24 -10.84
CA LEU A 404 -31.93 9.46 -11.15
C LEU A 404 -32.71 10.73 -10.77
N GLU A 405 -34.01 10.77 -11.06
CA GLU A 405 -34.87 11.90 -10.69
C GLU A 405 -34.95 12.10 -9.17
N VAL A 406 -35.15 11.00 -8.43
CA VAL A 406 -35.17 11.02 -6.96
C VAL A 406 -33.81 11.43 -6.41
N GLY A 407 -32.71 10.91 -6.96
CA GLY A 407 -31.35 11.27 -6.56
C GLY A 407 -31.04 12.75 -6.79
N ILE A 408 -31.44 13.31 -7.95
CA ILE A 408 -31.30 14.75 -8.23
C ILE A 408 -32.08 15.58 -7.21
N ALA A 409 -33.33 15.23 -6.92
CA ALA A 409 -34.16 15.96 -5.98
C ALA A 409 -33.58 15.95 -4.55
N GLU A 410 -33.02 14.82 -4.11
CA GLU A 410 -32.37 14.74 -2.79
C GLU A 410 -31.08 15.56 -2.74
N LEU A 411 -30.27 15.56 -3.80
CA LEU A 411 -29.08 16.41 -3.89
C LEU A 411 -29.45 17.90 -3.89
N GLU A 412 -30.52 18.30 -4.59
CA GLU A 412 -31.03 19.67 -4.59
C GLU A 412 -31.48 20.11 -3.18
N LYS A 413 -32.12 19.21 -2.43
CA LYS A 413 -32.49 19.45 -1.04
C LYS A 413 -31.26 19.61 -0.14
N ARG A 414 -30.26 18.73 -0.29
CA ARG A 414 -28.97 18.86 0.42
C ARG A 414 -28.25 20.18 0.11
N LEU A 415 -28.33 20.65 -1.14
CA LEU A 415 -27.75 21.93 -1.55
C LEU A 415 -28.46 23.14 -0.90
N GLN A 416 -29.75 23.01 -0.55
CA GLN A 416 -30.49 24.06 0.15
C GLN A 416 -30.15 24.11 1.66
N ASP A 417 -29.67 23.02 2.23
CA ASP A 417 -29.37 22.87 3.66
C ASP A 417 -27.93 22.40 3.89
N ILE A 418 -26.97 23.17 3.36
CA ILE A 418 -25.54 22.85 3.45
C ILE A 418 -25.05 22.88 4.90
N ASP A 419 -25.64 23.72 5.74
CA ASP A 419 -25.28 23.83 7.15
C ASP A 419 -25.53 22.54 7.94
N ALA A 420 -26.45 21.70 7.48
CA ALA A 420 -26.73 20.39 8.06
C ALA A 420 -25.73 19.29 7.60
N LEU A 421 -24.85 19.58 6.63
CA LEU A 421 -23.86 18.62 6.16
C LEU A 421 -22.70 18.45 7.16
N PRO A 422 -22.01 17.29 7.14
CA PRO A 422 -20.89 17.04 8.03
C PRO A 422 -19.79 18.11 7.92
N LYS A 423 -19.39 18.66 9.07
CA LYS A 423 -18.24 19.58 9.19
C LYS A 423 -17.01 18.89 9.77
N THR A 424 -17.19 17.73 10.38
CA THR A 424 -16.14 16.89 10.96
C THR A 424 -16.31 15.43 10.55
N ALA A 425 -15.24 14.65 10.66
CA ALA A 425 -15.30 13.21 10.44
C ALA A 425 -16.27 12.53 11.43
N PHE A 426 -16.28 13.00 12.68
CA PHE A 426 -17.24 12.54 13.69
C PHE A 426 -18.69 12.76 13.24
N ASP A 427 -19.02 13.90 12.64
CA ASP A 427 -20.38 14.16 12.12
C ASP A 427 -20.77 13.23 10.97
N ALA A 428 -19.80 12.86 10.12
CA ALA A 428 -20.03 11.92 9.02
C ALA A 428 -20.20 10.48 9.54
N ILE A 429 -19.45 10.10 10.57
CA ILE A 429 -19.39 8.74 11.11
C ILE A 429 -20.54 8.45 12.07
N LYS A 430 -20.91 9.40 12.94
CA LYS A 430 -21.86 9.18 14.03
C LYS A 430 -23.16 8.53 13.54
N PRO A 431 -23.75 7.59 14.30
CA PRO A 431 -25.02 7.00 13.95
C PRO A 431 -26.08 8.08 13.80
N GLN A 432 -26.75 8.11 12.64
CA GLN A 432 -27.87 9.02 12.42
C GLN A 432 -29.17 8.32 12.84
N LEU A 433 -29.97 9.02 13.64
CA LEU A 433 -31.28 8.52 14.07
C LEU A 433 -32.27 8.39 12.90
N ASP A 434 -32.04 9.12 11.80
CA ASP A 434 -32.86 9.09 10.59
C ASP A 434 -32.10 8.47 9.41
N ARG A 435 -32.62 7.35 8.88
CA ARG A 435 -32.04 6.57 7.77
C ARG A 435 -32.09 7.26 6.39
N GLN A 436 -32.40 8.57 6.31
CA GLN A 436 -32.70 9.25 5.04
C GLN A 436 -31.48 9.48 4.12
N TRP A 437 -30.25 9.39 4.63
CA TRP A 437 -29.02 9.62 3.85
C TRP A 437 -28.72 8.54 2.77
N LEU A 438 -29.43 7.42 2.75
CA LEU A 438 -29.04 6.21 2.00
C LEU A 438 -29.69 6.02 0.63
N SER A 439 -30.63 6.88 0.21
CA SER A 439 -31.43 6.60 -1.00
C SER A 439 -30.92 7.23 -2.30
N ALA A 440 -29.74 7.83 -2.33
CA ALA A 440 -29.23 8.52 -3.52
C ALA A 440 -27.78 8.11 -3.86
N ARG A 441 -27.62 6.92 -4.47
CA ARG A 441 -26.56 6.62 -5.46
C ARG A 441 -26.83 5.32 -6.19
#